data_AF-A0A2P7TBZ5-F1
#
_entry.id   AF-A0A2P7TBZ5-F1
#
_cell.length_a   1.000
_cell.length_b   1.000
_cell.length_c   1.000
_cell.angle_alpha   90.00
_cell.angle_beta   90.00
_cell.angle_gamma   90.00
#
_symmetry.space_group_name_H-M   'P 1'
#
loop_
_entity.id
_entity.type
_entity.pdbx_description
1 polymer ?
#
loop_
_entity_poly.entity_id
_entity_poly.type
_entity_poly.pdbx_seq_one_letter_code
_entity_poly.pdbx_strand_id
1 'polypeptide(L)'
;MTENRNDYQQQITRLFRSATQSIKVAVSWFTNAELIRVLIQHARAGIKVEVLLSADELNLLRHKMFRELLQASGQVRKLGSALVSEGGFMHTKAVIIDNKLAYGGSYNFSRNANTHYEQFRKWDDKELSDNWERKGILTDFNSWFAKADDYFAHVTDPEAALQKFLLQYGQETGYSAVISADNFPEEEYIARKEKEQEAKSKKEAACNLYTSANGVTTQTHTVAPNGKIVPNTSGVTSKPHHFYGGRTALINTARSSKRTHTLSVFQKRCLESNFNFLKCGIQRNGTLVCTGELQPENCDRYKFRIEFREGHAPVVFIKSPQIVPKPEIHMYREGCLCLYDPGEFKWRDTTQIAQYTIPWMVEWILYYELWKLTGKWEGPEHVH
;
A
#
# COMPACT_ATOMS: atom_id res chain seq x y z
N MET A 1 35.23 0.71 11.19
CA MET A 1 34.00 1.25 10.59
C MET A 1 33.07 1.56 11.73
N THR A 2 32.73 2.83 11.98
CA THR A 2 31.76 3.20 13.02
C THR A 2 30.40 2.72 12.57
N GLU A 3 29.81 1.76 13.30
CA GLU A 3 28.44 1.30 13.08
C GLU A 3 27.51 2.51 13.09
N ASN A 4 26.71 2.67 12.04
CA ASN A 4 25.73 3.73 11.93
C ASN A 4 24.57 3.42 12.88
N ARG A 5 24.62 3.93 14.11
CA ARG A 5 23.58 3.73 15.13
C ARG A 5 22.70 4.98 15.22
N ASN A 6 21.38 4.80 15.16
CA ASN A 6 20.45 5.91 15.38
C ASN A 6 20.39 6.32 16.86
N ASP A 7 19.96 7.56 17.14
CA ASP A 7 19.87 8.12 18.50
C ASP A 7 18.43 8.12 19.07
N TYR A 8 17.51 7.34 18.46
CA TYR A 8 16.09 7.44 18.74
C TYR A 8 15.70 7.06 20.16
N GLN A 9 16.36 6.08 20.79
CA GLN A 9 16.16 5.82 22.22
C GLN A 9 16.46 7.06 23.10
N GLN A 10 17.53 7.81 22.78
CA GLN A 10 17.88 9.03 23.50
C GLN A 10 16.89 10.16 23.20
N GLN A 11 16.42 10.26 21.96
CA GLN A 11 15.36 11.20 21.57
C GLN A 11 14.06 10.91 22.31
N ILE A 12 13.58 9.67 22.33
CA ILE A 12 12.37 9.26 23.06
C ILE A 12 12.53 9.50 24.56
N THR A 13 13.70 9.21 25.14
CA THR A 13 13.98 9.50 26.55
C THR A 13 13.87 11.00 26.85
N ARG A 14 14.37 11.87 25.96
CA ARG A 14 14.21 13.33 26.10
C ARG A 14 12.74 13.75 26.00
N LEU A 15 11.97 13.14 25.12
CA LEU A 15 10.53 13.39 24.99
C LEU A 15 9.78 13.01 26.28
N PHE A 16 10.02 11.83 26.84
CA PHE A 16 9.43 11.41 28.11
C PHE A 16 9.77 12.38 29.24
N ARG A 17 11.05 12.75 29.37
CA ARG A 17 11.50 13.71 30.39
C ARG A 17 10.89 15.10 30.26
N SER A 18 10.42 15.48 29.07
CA SER A 18 9.74 16.76 28.85
C SER A 18 8.28 16.78 29.28
N ALA A 19 7.69 15.62 29.60
CA ALA A 19 6.27 15.51 29.94
C ALA A 19 5.96 16.14 31.30
N THR A 20 4.89 16.94 31.34
CA THR A 20 4.42 17.62 32.55
C THR A 20 3.04 17.15 33.01
N GLN A 21 2.27 16.50 32.13
CA GLN A 21 0.90 16.07 32.40
C GLN A 21 0.66 14.61 32.00
N SER A 22 1.10 14.21 30.81
CA SER A 22 0.82 12.88 30.28
C SER A 22 1.83 12.38 29.26
N ILE A 23 2.03 11.07 29.24
CA ILE A 23 2.77 10.34 28.23
C ILE A 23 1.87 9.24 27.68
N LYS A 24 1.67 9.25 26.35
CA LYS A 24 0.97 8.18 25.63
C LYS A 24 1.95 7.50 24.69
N VAL A 25 1.99 6.18 24.71
CA VAL A 25 2.83 5.36 23.84
C VAL A 25 1.94 4.37 23.11
N ALA A 26 1.96 4.36 21.78
CA ALA A 26 1.37 3.29 20.98
C ALA A 26 2.47 2.65 20.13
N VAL A 27 2.86 1.42 20.45
CA VAL A 27 3.95 0.74 19.76
C VAL A 27 3.68 -0.76 19.60
N SER A 28 3.96 -1.32 18.42
CA SER A 28 3.77 -2.76 18.16
C SER A 28 4.54 -3.63 19.14
N TRP A 29 5.85 -3.37 19.26
CA TRP A 29 6.74 -4.12 20.14
C TRP A 29 7.50 -3.17 21.08
N PHE A 30 7.37 -3.41 22.39
CA PHE A 30 8.00 -2.63 23.45
C PHE A 30 8.77 -3.53 24.41
N THR A 31 10.07 -3.71 24.13
CA THR A 31 10.98 -4.55 24.92
C THR A 31 12.20 -3.77 25.43
N ASN A 32 12.33 -2.48 25.07
CA ASN A 32 13.40 -1.60 25.54
C ASN A 32 13.23 -1.27 27.04
N ALA A 33 14.02 -1.92 27.88
CA ALA A 33 13.90 -1.79 29.33
C ALA A 33 14.21 -0.37 29.84
N GLU A 34 15.10 0.38 29.19
CA GLU A 34 15.41 1.75 29.62
C GLU A 34 14.22 2.68 29.45
N LEU A 35 13.55 2.62 28.30
CA LEU A 35 12.34 3.39 28.04
C LEU A 35 11.20 3.03 29.00
N ILE A 36 10.99 1.73 29.29
CA ILE A 36 9.97 1.31 30.25
C ILE A 36 10.28 1.81 31.66
N ARG A 37 11.55 1.79 32.10
CA ARG A 37 11.95 2.33 33.42
C ARG A 37 11.65 3.82 33.54
N VAL A 38 11.89 4.58 32.48
CA VAL A 38 11.57 6.02 32.46
C VAL A 38 10.06 6.22 32.62
N LEU A 39 9.22 5.45 31.92
CA LEU A 39 7.77 5.51 32.07
C LEU A 39 7.31 5.18 33.51
N ILE A 40 7.88 4.15 34.14
CA ILE A 40 7.59 3.79 35.53
C ILE A 40 7.93 4.96 36.47
N GLN A 41 9.07 5.62 36.28
CA GLN A 41 9.46 6.79 37.08
C GLN A 41 8.46 7.95 36.93
N HIS A 42 8.01 8.24 35.71
CA HIS A 42 7.00 9.27 35.46
C HIS A 42 5.65 8.92 36.08
N ALA A 43 5.20 7.68 35.98
CA ALA A 43 3.97 7.21 36.60
C ALA A 43 4.03 7.36 38.14
N ARG A 44 5.15 6.96 38.76
CA ARG A 44 5.41 7.18 40.20
C ARG A 44 5.41 8.66 40.61
N ALA A 45 5.84 9.53 39.70
CA ALA A 45 5.83 10.99 39.90
C ALA A 45 4.45 11.64 39.66
N GLY A 46 3.41 10.87 39.36
CA GLY A 46 2.04 11.36 39.15
C GLY A 46 1.75 11.84 37.72
N ILE A 47 2.67 11.63 36.78
CA ILE A 47 2.40 11.88 35.34
C ILE A 47 1.50 10.76 34.82
N LYS A 48 0.44 11.12 34.08
CA LYS A 48 -0.46 10.13 33.48
C LYS A 48 0.27 9.34 32.39
N VAL A 49 0.48 8.04 32.57
CA VAL A 49 1.15 7.18 31.58
C VAL A 49 0.18 6.17 31.00
N GLU A 50 0.00 6.18 29.69
CA GLU A 50 -0.88 5.28 28.93
C GLU A 50 -0.08 4.57 27.84
N VAL A 51 0.04 3.25 27.91
CA VAL A 51 0.77 2.42 26.96
C VAL A 51 -0.19 1.49 26.22
N LEU A 52 -0.17 1.53 24.90
CA LEU A 52 -0.94 0.69 24.00
C LEU A 52 0.01 -0.18 23.18
N LEU A 53 -0.15 -1.49 23.28
CA LEU A 53 0.70 -2.49 22.62
C LEU A 53 -0.09 -3.31 21.60
N SER A 54 0.62 -3.96 20.69
CA SER A 54 0.03 -5.08 19.96
C SER A 54 -0.20 -6.26 20.92
N ALA A 55 -1.12 -7.16 20.57
CA ALA A 55 -1.33 -8.38 21.33
C ALA A 55 -0.24 -9.45 21.12
N ASP A 56 0.83 -9.12 20.40
CA ASP A 56 1.94 -10.02 20.09
C ASP A 56 2.70 -10.48 21.36
N GLU A 57 3.05 -11.76 21.40
CA GLU A 57 3.69 -12.42 22.54
C GLU A 57 5.10 -11.88 22.83
N LEU A 58 5.78 -11.24 21.87
CA LEU A 58 7.10 -10.64 22.10
C LEU A 58 7.07 -9.62 23.24
N ASN A 59 5.94 -8.91 23.43
CA ASN A 59 5.78 -7.97 24.53
C ASN A 59 5.84 -8.64 25.91
N LEU A 60 5.54 -9.94 26.02
CA LEU A 60 5.62 -10.69 27.28
C LEU A 60 7.05 -10.81 27.81
N LEU A 61 8.07 -10.56 26.99
CA LEU A 61 9.47 -10.45 27.44
C LEU A 61 9.67 -9.38 28.54
N ARG A 62 8.74 -8.43 28.68
CA ARG A 62 8.76 -7.37 29.69
C ARG A 62 7.55 -7.37 30.62
N HIS A 63 6.82 -8.49 30.72
CA HIS A 63 5.64 -8.59 31.56
C HIS A 63 5.86 -8.12 33.02
N LYS A 64 7.03 -8.40 33.62
CA LYS A 64 7.39 -7.93 34.98
C LYS A 64 7.42 -6.41 35.08
N MET A 65 7.98 -5.74 34.07
CA MET A 65 8.08 -4.28 34.04
C MET A 65 6.74 -3.62 33.71
N PHE A 66 5.92 -4.23 32.85
CA PHE A 66 4.56 -3.73 32.62
C PHE A 66 3.69 -3.88 33.87
N ARG A 67 3.87 -4.95 34.66
CA ARG A 67 3.24 -5.09 35.97
C ARG A 67 3.71 -4.00 36.95
N GLU A 68 5.01 -3.68 36.98
CA GLU A 68 5.54 -2.58 37.78
C GLU A 68 4.95 -1.23 37.35
N LEU A 69 4.77 -1.00 36.05
CA LEU A 69 4.14 0.21 35.52
C LEU A 69 2.68 0.33 35.97
N LEU A 70 1.90 -0.76 35.93
CA LEU A 70 0.53 -0.78 36.46
C LEU A 70 0.50 -0.47 37.96
N GLN A 71 1.43 -1.05 38.74
CA GLN A 71 1.57 -0.75 40.19
C GLN A 71 1.97 0.70 40.46
N ALA A 72 2.66 1.35 39.51
CA ALA A 72 3.00 2.76 39.55
C ALA A 72 1.87 3.70 39.09
N SER A 73 0.62 3.22 38.99
CA SER A 73 -0.56 3.95 38.46
C SER A 73 -0.51 4.26 36.96
N GLY A 74 0.41 3.65 36.21
CA GLY A 74 0.37 3.65 34.75
C GLY A 74 -0.72 2.72 34.23
N GLN A 75 -1.08 2.86 32.96
CA GLN A 75 -2.04 1.99 32.28
C GLN A 75 -1.36 1.32 31.09
N VAL A 76 -1.53 -0.01 30.98
CA VAL A 76 -1.01 -0.79 29.85
C VAL A 76 -2.16 -1.59 29.25
N ARG A 77 -2.39 -1.42 27.94
CA ARG A 77 -3.46 -2.07 27.19
C ARG A 77 -2.91 -2.71 25.92
N LYS A 78 -3.65 -3.67 25.37
CA LYS A 78 -3.34 -4.32 24.09
C LYS A 78 -4.52 -4.24 23.13
N LEU A 79 -4.23 -4.14 21.85
CA LEU A 79 -5.25 -4.06 20.80
C LEU A 79 -4.86 -4.92 19.60
N GLY A 80 -5.87 -5.50 18.97
CA GLY A 80 -5.72 -6.18 17.68
C GLY A 80 -5.37 -7.66 17.81
N SER A 81 -5.15 -8.30 16.66
CA SER A 81 -4.67 -9.69 16.64
C SER A 81 -3.24 -9.78 17.18
N ALA A 82 -2.93 -10.91 17.81
CA ALA A 82 -1.58 -11.30 18.20
C ALA A 82 -0.72 -11.71 17.00
N LEU A 83 -1.33 -12.04 15.86
CA LEU A 83 -0.65 -12.47 14.65
C LEU A 83 -0.70 -11.40 13.58
N VAL A 84 0.47 -11.00 13.06
CA VAL A 84 0.60 -10.09 11.91
C VAL A 84 -0.11 -10.61 10.64
N SER A 85 -0.25 -11.94 10.52
CA SER A 85 -0.96 -12.60 9.42
C SER A 85 -2.48 -12.49 9.52
N GLU A 86 -3.03 -12.02 10.64
CA GLU A 86 -4.45 -11.81 10.84
C GLU A 86 -4.82 -10.33 10.67
N GLY A 87 -6.11 -10.05 10.49
CA GLY A 87 -6.57 -8.67 10.37
C GLY A 87 -6.46 -7.91 11.69
N GLY A 88 -6.15 -6.61 11.63
CA GLY A 88 -6.24 -5.73 12.79
C GLY A 88 -5.04 -5.74 13.74
N PHE A 89 -3.85 -6.21 13.32
CA PHE A 89 -2.61 -6.08 14.08
C PHE A 89 -2.27 -4.59 14.36
N MET A 90 -1.94 -4.24 15.61
CA MET A 90 -1.59 -2.86 15.98
C MET A 90 -0.15 -2.52 15.54
N HIS A 91 -0.03 -1.96 14.33
CA HIS A 91 1.26 -1.66 13.68
C HIS A 91 1.80 -0.22 13.90
N THR A 92 1.35 0.48 14.92
CA THR A 92 1.77 1.88 15.20
C THR A 92 3.12 1.92 15.94
N LYS A 93 3.90 3.00 15.77
CA LYS A 93 5.04 3.37 16.62
C LYS A 93 5.02 4.87 16.86
N ALA A 94 4.39 5.29 17.95
CA ALA A 94 4.10 6.68 18.25
C ALA A 94 4.24 7.01 19.73
N VAL A 95 4.61 8.25 19.98
CA VAL A 95 4.65 8.88 21.30
C VAL A 95 3.86 10.18 21.24
N ILE A 96 3.05 10.44 22.27
CA ILE A 96 2.34 11.71 22.44
C ILE A 96 2.64 12.23 23.85
N ILE A 97 3.17 13.44 23.93
CA ILE A 97 3.51 14.14 25.17
C ILE A 97 2.53 15.27 25.39
N ASP A 98 1.89 15.28 26.57
CA ASP A 98 0.98 16.33 27.04
C ASP A 98 -0.14 16.68 26.06
N ASN A 99 -0.52 15.76 25.17
CA ASN A 99 -1.45 15.97 24.05
C ASN A 99 -1.06 17.13 23.10
N LYS A 100 0.20 17.58 23.15
CA LYS A 100 0.71 18.77 22.44
C LYS A 100 1.84 18.46 21.48
N LEU A 101 2.48 17.32 21.65
CA LEU A 101 3.64 16.92 20.88
C LEU A 101 3.51 15.46 20.53
N ALA A 102 3.56 15.12 19.25
CA ALA A 102 3.62 13.74 18.82
C ALA A 102 4.83 13.47 17.93
N TYR A 103 5.40 12.28 18.12
CA TYR A 103 6.44 11.73 17.27
C TYR A 103 6.04 10.33 16.84
N GLY A 104 6.43 9.93 15.64
CA GLY A 104 6.22 8.59 15.16
C GLY A 104 7.01 8.26 13.90
N GLY A 105 6.89 7.01 13.47
CA GLY A 105 7.53 6.50 12.27
C GLY A 105 7.63 4.97 12.28
N SER A 106 8.75 4.44 11.84
CA SER A 106 8.98 2.99 11.70
C SER A 106 9.68 2.36 12.91
N TYR A 107 10.30 3.17 13.78
CA TYR A 107 11.11 2.71 14.91
C TYR A 107 10.30 1.99 16.01
N ASN A 108 10.48 0.68 16.15
CA ASN A 108 9.96 -0.12 17.27
C ASN A 108 10.75 0.13 18.57
N PHE A 109 10.11 -0.01 19.74
CA PHE A 109 10.76 0.25 21.02
C PHE A 109 11.39 -1.04 21.57
N SER A 110 12.19 -1.71 20.74
CA SER A 110 12.82 -3.01 21.04
C SER A 110 14.28 -2.90 21.49
N ARG A 111 14.89 -4.03 21.91
CA ARG A 111 16.23 -4.07 22.53
C ARG A 111 17.37 -3.65 21.60
N ASN A 112 17.20 -3.73 20.28
CA ASN A 112 18.26 -3.43 19.30
C ASN A 112 17.78 -2.63 18.07
N ALA A 113 16.66 -1.90 18.15
CA ALA A 113 16.17 -1.10 17.01
C ALA A 113 17.14 -0.01 16.52
N ASN A 114 18.23 0.28 17.26
CA ASN A 114 19.19 1.33 16.94
C ASN A 114 20.16 1.01 15.78
N THR A 115 20.21 -0.24 15.32
CA THR A 115 21.07 -0.71 14.22
C THR A 115 20.42 -0.57 12.84
N HIS A 116 19.13 -0.21 12.79
CA HIS A 116 18.31 -0.18 11.59
C HIS A 116 18.21 1.23 10.98
N TYR A 117 18.03 1.28 9.67
CA TYR A 117 17.67 2.51 8.93
C TYR A 117 16.19 2.83 9.15
N GLU A 118 15.92 3.58 10.21
CA GLU A 118 14.57 3.88 10.69
C GLU A 118 14.23 5.36 10.49
N GLN A 119 12.94 5.69 10.53
CA GLN A 119 12.47 7.07 10.63
C GLN A 119 11.71 7.27 11.94
N PHE A 120 12.02 8.36 12.64
CA PHE A 120 11.26 8.82 13.79
C PHE A 120 11.26 10.36 13.78
N ARG A 121 10.10 10.96 13.53
CA ARG A 121 9.99 12.42 13.33
C ARG A 121 8.86 13.02 14.15
N LYS A 122 8.94 14.33 14.35
CA LYS A 122 7.83 15.13 14.88
C LYS A 122 6.69 15.17 13.85
N TRP A 123 5.47 15.03 14.33
CA TRP A 123 4.24 15.26 13.58
C TRP A 123 3.76 16.70 13.74
N ASP A 124 3.17 17.24 12.67
CA ASP A 124 2.61 18.60 12.68
C ASP A 124 1.27 18.66 13.45
N ASP A 125 0.72 19.87 13.61
CA ASP A 125 -0.51 20.08 14.38
C ASP A 125 -1.73 19.35 13.76
N LYS A 126 -1.72 19.13 12.45
CA LYS A 126 -2.78 18.40 11.75
C LYS A 126 -2.65 16.89 12.00
N GLU A 127 -1.44 16.35 11.94
CA GLU A 127 -1.11 14.96 12.23
C GLU A 127 -1.32 14.61 13.72
N LEU A 128 -1.11 15.58 14.64
CA LEU A 128 -1.40 15.42 16.07
C LEU A 128 -2.91 15.39 16.37
N SER A 129 -3.70 16.18 15.66
CA SER A 129 -5.08 16.61 16.00
C SER A 129 -5.96 15.58 16.74
N ASP A 130 -6.75 16.07 17.70
CA ASP A 130 -7.83 15.34 18.38
C ASP A 130 -9.22 15.52 17.71
N ASN A 131 -9.30 16.32 16.64
CA ASN A 131 -10.55 16.61 15.96
C ASN A 131 -11.00 15.41 15.11
N TRP A 132 -12.25 14.98 15.32
CA TRP A 132 -12.88 13.88 14.60
C TRP A 132 -12.91 14.07 13.07
N GLU A 133 -12.92 15.31 12.58
CA GLU A 133 -12.85 15.63 11.14
C GLU A 133 -11.44 15.43 10.56
N ARG A 134 -10.40 15.49 11.41
CA ARG A 134 -8.99 15.47 10.99
C ARG A 134 -8.23 14.19 11.33
N LYS A 135 -8.83 13.25 12.09
CA LYS A 135 -8.29 11.90 12.41
C LYS A 135 -6.77 11.88 12.61
N GLY A 136 -6.27 12.73 13.51
CA GLY A 136 -4.86 12.72 13.89
C GLY A 136 -4.55 11.58 14.86
N ILE A 137 -3.27 11.37 15.17
CA ILE A 137 -2.85 10.28 16.07
C ILE A 137 -3.52 10.40 17.44
N LEU A 138 -3.79 11.59 17.95
CA LEU A 138 -4.39 11.73 19.26
C LEU A 138 -5.84 11.22 19.27
N THR A 139 -6.62 11.51 18.23
CA THR A 139 -7.96 10.92 18.03
C THR A 139 -7.86 9.39 17.96
N ASP A 140 -6.95 8.88 17.13
CA ASP A 140 -6.78 7.45 16.92
C ASP A 140 -6.35 6.73 18.20
N PHE A 141 -5.34 7.25 18.91
CA PHE A 141 -4.87 6.72 20.18
C PHE A 141 -6.02 6.67 21.19
N ASN A 142 -6.73 7.78 21.42
CA ASN A 142 -7.82 7.80 22.40
C ASN A 142 -8.93 6.81 22.02
N SER A 143 -9.25 6.70 20.73
CA SER A 143 -10.21 5.72 20.20
C SER A 143 -9.72 4.30 20.47
N TRP A 144 -8.52 3.94 20.03
CA TRP A 144 -7.91 2.62 20.20
C TRP A 144 -7.78 2.22 21.65
N PHE A 145 -7.28 3.13 22.50
CA PHE A 145 -7.08 2.88 23.91
C PHE A 145 -8.40 2.59 24.63
N ALA A 146 -9.49 3.27 24.28
CA ALA A 146 -10.80 3.06 24.88
C ALA A 146 -11.39 1.65 24.62
N LYS A 147 -11.13 1.07 23.44
CA LYS A 147 -11.60 -0.28 23.02
C LYS A 147 -10.55 -1.38 23.27
N ALA A 148 -9.34 -1.02 23.66
CA ALA A 148 -8.27 -1.96 23.95
C ALA A 148 -8.52 -2.71 25.26
N ASP A 149 -8.12 -3.98 25.29
CA ASP A 149 -8.17 -4.82 26.48
C ASP A 149 -7.05 -4.43 27.45
N ASP A 150 -7.26 -4.72 28.74
CA ASP A 150 -6.16 -4.71 29.70
C ASP A 150 -5.03 -5.63 29.20
N TYR A 151 -3.78 -5.21 29.39
CA TYR A 151 -2.64 -5.96 28.86
C TYR A 151 -2.60 -7.42 29.33
N PHE A 152 -2.94 -7.67 30.60
CA PHE A 152 -2.99 -9.00 31.20
C PHE A 152 -4.37 -9.66 31.09
N ALA A 153 -5.33 -9.04 30.42
CA ALA A 153 -6.60 -9.70 30.10
C ALA A 153 -6.30 -11.02 29.38
N HIS A 154 -6.90 -12.10 29.87
CA HIS A 154 -6.73 -13.46 29.35
C HIS A 154 -5.29 -14.04 29.47
N VAL A 155 -4.39 -13.39 30.22
CA VAL A 155 -3.05 -13.94 30.55
C VAL A 155 -3.03 -14.29 32.04
N THR A 156 -3.50 -15.50 32.37
CA THR A 156 -3.58 -15.98 33.76
C THR A 156 -2.22 -16.17 34.40
N ASP A 157 -1.27 -16.73 33.66
CA ASP A 157 0.13 -16.91 34.07
C ASP A 157 1.08 -16.39 32.98
N PRO A 158 1.54 -15.13 33.10
CA PRO A 158 2.44 -14.52 32.13
C PRO A 158 3.81 -15.19 32.04
N GLU A 159 4.28 -15.84 33.11
CA GLU A 159 5.57 -16.53 33.11
C GLU A 159 5.45 -17.86 32.35
N ALA A 160 4.39 -18.63 32.59
CA ALA A 160 4.10 -19.83 31.81
C ALA A 160 3.82 -19.52 30.33
N ALA A 161 3.08 -18.44 30.04
CA ALA A 161 2.84 -17.99 28.67
C ALA A 161 4.15 -17.62 27.96
N LEU A 162 5.04 -16.88 28.64
CA LEU A 162 6.36 -16.56 28.13
C LEU A 162 7.20 -17.82 27.88
N GLN A 163 7.26 -18.76 28.83
CA GLN A 163 8.01 -20.01 28.65
C GLN A 163 7.51 -20.81 27.45
N LYS A 164 6.19 -20.88 27.26
CA LYS A 164 5.58 -21.53 26.09
C LYS A 164 6.00 -20.85 24.79
N PHE A 165 5.93 -19.52 24.74
CA PHE A 165 6.37 -18.73 23.58
C PHE A 165 7.85 -19.00 23.23
N LEU A 166 8.74 -18.96 24.23
CA LEU A 166 10.18 -19.20 24.03
C LEU A 166 10.45 -20.62 23.50
N LEU A 167 9.77 -21.63 24.05
CA LEU A 167 9.88 -23.02 23.62
C LEU A 167 9.40 -23.19 22.17
N GLN A 168 8.24 -22.63 21.84
CA GLN A 168 7.68 -22.71 20.49
C GLN A 168 8.61 -22.05 19.47
N TYR A 169 9.13 -20.86 19.77
CA TYR A 169 10.06 -20.17 18.87
C TYR A 169 11.34 -20.98 18.64
N GLY A 170 11.91 -21.59 19.68
CA GLY A 170 13.09 -22.45 19.56
C GLY A 170 12.84 -23.68 18.68
N GLN A 171 11.67 -24.31 18.82
CA GLN A 171 11.27 -25.45 17.97
C GLN A 171 11.08 -25.04 16.50
N GLU A 172 10.43 -23.91 16.23
CA GLU A 172 10.18 -23.41 14.87
C GLU A 172 11.46 -23.02 14.13
N THR A 173 12.44 -22.47 14.85
CA THR A 173 13.69 -21.96 14.25
C THR A 173 14.84 -22.95 14.27
N GLY A 174 14.69 -24.08 14.97
CA GLY A 174 15.78 -25.04 15.19
C GLY A 174 16.92 -24.46 16.03
N TYR A 175 16.64 -23.47 16.87
CA TYR A 175 17.65 -22.82 17.71
C TYR A 175 18.25 -23.83 18.68
N SER A 176 19.56 -24.05 18.58
CA SER A 176 20.25 -25.08 19.37
C SER A 176 20.56 -24.65 20.81
N ALA A 177 20.53 -23.35 21.11
CA ALA A 177 20.79 -22.79 22.43
C ALA A 177 19.49 -22.60 23.24
N VAL A 178 19.59 -22.66 24.57
CA VAL A 178 18.47 -22.37 25.46
C VAL A 178 18.08 -20.89 25.31
N ILE A 179 16.85 -20.65 24.86
CA ILE A 179 16.28 -19.31 24.71
C ILE A 179 15.65 -18.87 26.03
N SER A 180 15.94 -17.65 26.45
CA SER A 180 15.42 -16.97 27.62
C SER A 180 14.93 -15.58 27.24
N ALA A 181 14.26 -14.90 28.18
CA ALA A 181 13.85 -13.52 27.98
C ALA A 181 15.04 -12.56 27.75
N ASP A 182 16.24 -12.93 28.23
CA ASP A 182 17.43 -12.08 28.18
C ASP A 182 18.23 -12.22 26.88
N ASN A 183 18.18 -13.39 26.24
CA ASN A 183 18.91 -13.66 25.00
C ASN A 183 18.01 -13.83 23.77
N PHE A 184 16.70 -13.58 23.90
CA PHE A 184 15.76 -13.71 22.78
C PHE A 184 16.18 -12.86 21.56
N PRO A 185 16.26 -13.43 20.35
CA PRO A 185 16.68 -12.72 19.14
C PRO A 185 15.55 -11.83 18.59
N GLU A 186 15.27 -10.73 19.29
CA GLU A 186 14.13 -9.84 18.99
C GLU A 186 14.17 -9.27 17.56
N GLU A 187 15.34 -8.91 17.04
CA GLU A 187 15.48 -8.37 15.67
C GLU A 187 15.07 -9.38 14.61
N GLU A 188 15.52 -10.64 14.74
CA GLU A 188 15.18 -11.71 13.80
C GLU A 188 13.69 -12.01 13.85
N TYR A 189 13.10 -12.05 15.05
CA TYR A 189 11.67 -12.24 15.24
C TYR A 189 10.86 -11.13 14.58
N ILE A 190 11.19 -9.87 14.87
CA ILE A 190 10.51 -8.68 14.32
C ILE A 190 10.64 -8.66 12.80
N ALA A 191 11.85 -8.86 12.25
CA ALA A 191 12.07 -8.88 10.81
C ALA A 191 11.28 -10.01 10.11
N ARG A 192 11.12 -11.17 10.74
CA ARG A 192 10.28 -12.26 10.24
C ARG A 192 8.81 -11.84 10.20
N LYS A 193 8.31 -11.22 11.26
CA LYS A 193 6.92 -10.73 11.36
C LYS A 193 6.62 -9.61 10.37
N GLU A 194 7.52 -8.66 10.20
CA GLU A 194 7.36 -7.58 9.21
C GLU A 194 7.33 -8.14 7.77
N LYS A 195 8.16 -9.15 7.45
CA LYS A 195 8.10 -9.86 6.16
C LYS A 195 6.78 -10.61 5.96
N GLU A 196 6.27 -11.30 6.99
CA GLU A 196 4.96 -11.97 6.95
C GLU A 196 3.84 -10.96 6.65
N GLN A 197 3.88 -9.80 7.31
CA GLN A 197 2.92 -8.72 7.11
C GLN A 197 2.99 -8.14 5.69
N GLU A 198 4.19 -7.84 5.20
CA GLU A 198 4.40 -7.31 3.85
C GLU A 198 3.92 -8.31 2.79
N ALA A 199 4.23 -9.60 2.95
CA ALA A 199 3.78 -10.65 2.04
C ALA A 199 2.25 -10.76 2.00
N LYS A 200 1.58 -10.66 3.16
CA LYS A 200 0.13 -10.63 3.23
C LYS A 200 -0.45 -9.40 2.52
N SER A 201 0.06 -8.20 2.80
CA SER A 201 -0.40 -6.97 2.15
C SER A 201 -0.21 -7.02 0.63
N LYS A 202 0.91 -7.57 0.15
CA LYS A 202 1.14 -7.80 -1.30
C LYS A 202 0.12 -8.78 -1.88
N LYS A 203 -0.18 -9.88 -1.18
CA LYS A 203 -1.16 -10.87 -1.62
C LYS A 203 -2.58 -10.30 -1.69
N GLU A 204 -3.00 -9.51 -0.69
CA GLU A 204 -4.29 -8.82 -0.68
C GLU A 204 -4.39 -7.80 -1.82
N ALA A 205 -3.35 -6.99 -2.03
CA ALA A 205 -3.29 -6.05 -3.13
C ALA A 205 -3.39 -6.75 -4.50
N ALA A 206 -2.65 -7.85 -4.70
CA ALA A 206 -2.72 -8.65 -5.92
C ALA A 206 -4.12 -9.25 -6.15
N CYS A 207 -4.77 -9.76 -5.10
CA CYS A 207 -6.13 -10.31 -5.18
C CYS A 207 -7.15 -9.23 -5.58
N ASN A 208 -7.03 -8.02 -5.02
CA ASN A 208 -7.91 -6.90 -5.37
C ASN A 208 -7.72 -6.47 -6.82
N LEU A 209 -6.47 -6.31 -7.27
CA LEU A 209 -6.15 -5.98 -8.65
C LEU A 209 -6.65 -7.04 -9.62
N TYR A 210 -6.43 -8.32 -9.32
CA TYR A 210 -6.94 -9.43 -10.14
C TYR A 210 -8.46 -9.40 -10.23
N THR A 211 -9.16 -9.17 -9.12
CA THR A 211 -10.63 -9.09 -9.10
C THR A 211 -11.15 -7.96 -9.99
N SER A 212 -10.53 -6.77 -9.91
CA SER A 212 -10.88 -5.64 -10.77
C SER A 212 -10.55 -5.90 -12.25
N ALA A 213 -9.36 -6.45 -12.54
CA ALA A 213 -8.92 -6.75 -13.90
C ALA A 213 -9.83 -7.80 -14.55
N ASN A 214 -9.96 -8.96 -13.92
CA ASN A 214 -10.83 -10.04 -14.38
C ASN A 214 -12.30 -9.59 -14.46
N GLY A 215 -12.74 -8.68 -13.58
CA GLY A 215 -14.06 -8.10 -13.65
C GLY A 215 -14.31 -7.31 -14.94
N VAL A 216 -13.32 -6.53 -15.39
CA VAL A 216 -13.35 -5.81 -16.67
C VAL A 216 -13.30 -6.80 -17.84
N THR A 217 -12.39 -7.79 -17.79
CA THR A 217 -12.23 -8.84 -18.82
C THR A 217 -13.51 -9.65 -19.04
N THR A 218 -14.16 -10.05 -17.94
CA THR A 218 -15.39 -10.88 -17.94
C THR A 218 -16.67 -10.06 -18.04
N GLN A 219 -16.57 -8.74 -18.27
CA GLN A 219 -17.72 -7.85 -18.44
C GLN A 219 -18.65 -7.74 -17.22
N THR A 220 -18.19 -8.13 -16.03
CA THR A 220 -18.91 -7.89 -14.76
C THR A 220 -18.68 -6.48 -14.23
N HIS A 221 -17.60 -5.82 -14.67
CA HIS A 221 -17.27 -4.44 -14.41
C HIS A 221 -17.15 -3.63 -15.72
N THR A 222 -17.25 -2.31 -15.59
CA THR A 222 -17.20 -1.35 -16.70
C THR A 222 -16.35 -0.14 -16.34
N VAL A 223 -15.86 0.58 -17.35
CA VAL A 223 -15.16 1.84 -17.18
C VAL A 223 -16.18 2.98 -17.17
N ALA A 224 -16.34 3.63 -16.02
CA ALA A 224 -17.22 4.78 -15.84
C ALA A 224 -16.69 6.02 -16.60
N PRO A 225 -17.52 7.07 -16.80
CA PRO A 225 -17.09 8.28 -17.50
C PRO A 225 -15.91 9.03 -16.88
N ASN A 226 -15.68 8.84 -15.58
CA ASN A 226 -14.52 9.39 -14.85
C ASN A 226 -13.30 8.45 -14.85
N GLY A 227 -13.38 7.31 -15.53
CA GLY A 227 -12.30 6.35 -15.63
C GLY A 227 -12.19 5.35 -14.48
N LYS A 228 -13.09 5.41 -13.50
CA LYS A 228 -13.16 4.42 -12.42
C LYS A 228 -13.77 3.11 -12.92
N ILE A 229 -13.35 2.02 -12.31
CA ILE A 229 -13.92 0.69 -12.54
C ILE A 229 -15.11 0.54 -11.61
N VAL A 230 -16.27 0.23 -12.17
CA VAL A 230 -17.52 0.08 -11.42
C VAL A 230 -18.25 -1.19 -11.87
N PRO A 231 -19.11 -1.80 -11.02
CA PRO A 231 -19.98 -2.89 -11.44
C PRO A 231 -20.77 -2.52 -12.71
N ASN A 232 -20.98 -3.47 -13.61
CA ASN A 232 -21.56 -3.27 -14.94
C ASN A 232 -23.02 -2.77 -14.88
N THR A 233 -23.18 -1.46 -14.75
CA THR A 233 -24.46 -0.78 -14.56
C THR A 233 -24.59 0.47 -15.43
N SER A 234 -23.49 1.19 -15.69
CA SER A 234 -23.55 2.52 -16.32
C SER A 234 -22.28 2.94 -17.08
N GLY A 235 -21.26 2.07 -17.19
CA GLY A 235 -20.00 2.36 -17.87
C GLY A 235 -19.84 1.65 -19.22
N VAL A 236 -18.67 1.82 -19.83
CA VAL A 236 -18.29 1.12 -21.07
C VAL A 236 -17.68 -0.25 -20.73
N THR A 237 -18.25 -1.31 -21.31
CA THR A 237 -17.79 -2.70 -21.14
C THR A 237 -16.61 -3.02 -22.05
N SER A 238 -15.63 -3.77 -21.53
CA SER A 238 -14.51 -4.29 -22.35
C SER A 238 -15.01 -5.31 -23.36
N LYS A 239 -14.49 -5.25 -24.58
CA LYS A 239 -14.78 -6.24 -25.63
C LYS A 239 -13.76 -7.39 -25.55
N PRO A 240 -14.14 -8.66 -25.81
CA PRO A 240 -13.19 -9.76 -25.77
C PRO A 240 -12.00 -9.51 -26.70
N HIS A 241 -10.79 -9.79 -26.20
CA HIS A 241 -9.53 -9.58 -26.90
C HIS A 241 -8.41 -10.39 -26.21
N HIS A 242 -7.30 -10.56 -26.90
CA HIS A 242 -6.05 -11.05 -26.32
C HIS A 242 -4.93 -10.04 -26.54
N PHE A 243 -4.12 -9.80 -25.51
CA PHE A 243 -2.88 -9.04 -25.65
C PHE A 243 -1.87 -9.83 -26.48
N TYR A 244 -1.28 -9.21 -27.51
CA TYR A 244 -0.48 -9.96 -28.49
C TYR A 244 1.03 -10.07 -28.19
N GLY A 245 1.70 -9.06 -27.63
CA GLY A 245 3.13 -9.14 -27.29
C GLY A 245 4.15 -9.24 -28.45
N GLY A 246 3.69 -9.37 -29.72
CA GLY A 246 4.57 -9.54 -30.90
C GLY A 246 5.08 -8.24 -31.54
N ARG A 247 5.52 -8.30 -32.80
CA ARG A 247 5.97 -7.11 -33.56
C ARG A 247 4.77 -6.41 -34.19
N THR A 248 4.66 -5.10 -34.02
CA THR A 248 3.60 -4.32 -34.67
C THR A 248 4.02 -3.83 -36.05
N ALA A 249 3.07 -3.77 -36.98
CA ALA A 249 3.20 -2.89 -38.13
C ALA A 249 2.74 -1.50 -37.67
N LEU A 250 3.68 -0.69 -37.17
CA LEU A 250 3.36 0.68 -36.78
C LEU A 250 2.77 1.44 -37.97
N ILE A 251 1.96 2.46 -37.66
CA ILE A 251 1.44 3.44 -38.61
C ILE A 251 2.57 3.88 -39.55
N ASN A 252 2.61 3.32 -40.76
CA ASN A 252 3.67 3.63 -41.69
C ASN A 252 3.38 5.03 -42.25
N THR A 253 4.24 6.00 -41.94
CA THR A 253 4.05 7.37 -42.37
C THR A 253 4.32 7.49 -43.87
N ALA A 254 3.27 7.44 -44.70
CA ALA A 254 3.12 8.27 -45.91
C ALA A 254 1.89 7.86 -46.74
N ARG A 255 0.82 8.64 -46.64
CA ARG A 255 -0.02 9.10 -47.77
C ARG A 255 -1.06 10.09 -47.24
N SER A 256 -1.16 11.25 -47.88
CA SER A 256 -2.13 12.28 -47.50
C SER A 256 -3.55 11.74 -47.69
N SER A 257 -4.32 11.65 -46.61
CA SER A 257 -5.76 11.38 -46.70
C SER A 257 -6.46 12.64 -47.21
N LYS A 258 -7.57 12.46 -47.94
CA LYS A 258 -8.44 13.56 -48.40
C LYS A 258 -8.82 14.45 -47.21
N ARG A 259 -8.94 15.76 -47.40
CA ARG A 259 -9.12 16.82 -46.37
C ARG A 259 -10.36 16.69 -45.47
N THR A 260 -11.14 15.62 -45.59
CA THR A 260 -12.33 15.37 -44.78
C THR A 260 -11.92 14.57 -43.56
N HIS A 261 -11.49 15.25 -42.48
CA HIS A 261 -11.11 14.65 -41.18
C HIS A 261 -12.30 14.03 -40.42
N THR A 262 -13.28 13.52 -41.15
CA THR A 262 -14.61 13.16 -40.66
C THR A 262 -14.55 12.04 -39.63
N LEU A 263 -13.68 11.05 -39.84
CA LEU A 263 -13.58 9.93 -38.90
C LEU A 263 -12.85 10.35 -37.63
N SER A 264 -11.82 11.19 -37.72
CA SER A 264 -11.18 11.80 -36.53
C SER A 264 -12.17 12.63 -35.72
N VAL A 265 -13.05 13.40 -36.37
CA VAL A 265 -14.12 14.17 -35.70
C VAL A 265 -15.13 13.26 -35.03
N PHE A 266 -15.54 12.18 -35.70
CA PHE A 266 -16.45 11.18 -35.14
C PHE A 266 -15.87 10.51 -33.89
N GLN A 267 -14.64 9.99 -33.98
CA GLN A 267 -13.96 9.35 -32.86
C GLN A 267 -13.77 10.31 -31.67
N LYS A 268 -13.41 11.58 -31.95
CA LYS A 268 -13.32 12.63 -30.92
C LYS A 268 -14.64 12.77 -30.16
N ARG A 269 -15.76 12.90 -30.87
CA ARG A 269 -17.08 13.04 -30.25
C ARG A 269 -17.44 11.83 -29.40
N CYS A 270 -17.20 10.62 -29.89
CA CYS A 270 -17.43 9.39 -29.13
C CYS A 270 -16.59 9.33 -27.85
N LEU A 271 -15.32 9.76 -27.89
CA LEU A 271 -14.47 9.79 -26.71
C LEU A 271 -14.95 10.83 -25.69
N GLU A 272 -15.20 12.06 -26.12
CA GLU A 272 -15.64 13.16 -25.25
C GLU A 272 -17.04 12.91 -24.66
N SER A 273 -17.93 12.19 -25.36
CA SER A 273 -19.26 11.86 -24.85
C SER A 273 -19.27 10.74 -23.82
N ASN A 274 -18.26 9.87 -23.82
CA ASN A 274 -18.18 8.73 -22.92
C ASN A 274 -17.25 8.98 -21.73
N PHE A 275 -16.22 9.81 -21.88
CA PHE A 275 -15.16 9.96 -20.88
C PHE A 275 -14.78 11.42 -20.65
N ASN A 276 -15.04 11.92 -19.43
CA ASN A 276 -14.80 13.30 -19.04
C ASN A 276 -13.35 13.61 -18.62
N PHE A 277 -12.52 12.58 -18.46
CA PHE A 277 -11.08 12.71 -18.15
C PHE A 277 -10.20 12.86 -19.40
N LEU A 278 -10.79 12.79 -20.60
CA LEU A 278 -10.07 12.93 -21.86
C LEU A 278 -10.07 14.37 -22.35
N LYS A 279 -8.91 14.81 -22.84
CA LYS A 279 -8.75 16.03 -23.63
C LYS A 279 -8.33 15.64 -25.03
N CYS A 280 -9.17 15.91 -26.02
CA CYS A 280 -8.94 15.51 -27.40
C CYS A 280 -8.80 16.71 -28.35
N GLY A 281 -7.88 16.60 -29.29
CA GLY A 281 -7.67 17.60 -30.35
C GLY A 281 -7.29 16.93 -31.67
N ILE A 282 -7.68 17.54 -32.78
CA ILE A 282 -7.31 17.08 -34.12
C ILE A 282 -6.23 18.01 -34.65
N GLN A 283 -5.06 17.46 -34.98
CA GLN A 283 -3.95 18.20 -35.55
C GLN A 283 -4.21 18.58 -37.01
N ARG A 284 -3.43 19.53 -37.55
CA ARG A 284 -3.54 19.99 -38.95
C ARG A 284 -3.40 18.87 -40.00
N ASN A 285 -2.68 17.80 -39.66
CA ASN A 285 -2.48 16.62 -40.50
C ASN A 285 -3.63 15.60 -40.41
N GLY A 286 -4.68 15.88 -39.63
CA GLY A 286 -5.83 15.00 -39.43
C GLY A 286 -5.69 13.98 -38.31
N THR A 287 -4.54 13.90 -37.63
CA THR A 287 -4.34 12.99 -36.51
C THR A 287 -5.15 13.45 -35.30
N LEU A 288 -6.01 12.58 -34.80
CA LEU A 288 -6.67 12.75 -33.51
C LEU A 288 -5.67 12.40 -32.40
N VAL A 289 -5.45 13.34 -31.49
CA VAL A 289 -4.64 13.14 -30.29
C VAL A 289 -5.50 13.37 -29.07
N CYS A 290 -5.57 12.36 -28.20
CA CYS A 290 -6.26 12.45 -26.92
C CYS A 290 -5.27 12.20 -25.78
N THR A 291 -5.35 12.98 -24.72
CA THR A 291 -4.57 12.78 -23.50
C THR A 291 -5.52 12.66 -22.33
N GLY A 292 -5.18 11.83 -21.35
CA GLY A 292 -5.93 11.71 -20.12
C GLY A 292 -5.06 11.27 -18.95
N GLU A 293 -5.66 11.28 -17.78
CA GLU A 293 -5.06 10.78 -16.56
C GLU A 293 -6.06 9.87 -15.84
N LEU A 294 -5.58 8.71 -15.40
CA LEU A 294 -6.36 7.69 -14.72
C LEU A 294 -5.62 7.24 -13.46
N GLN A 295 -6.38 6.97 -12.41
CA GLN A 295 -5.87 6.27 -11.23
C GLN A 295 -6.95 5.25 -10.85
N PRO A 296 -6.91 4.03 -11.41
CA PRO A 296 -7.75 2.95 -10.94
C PRO A 296 -7.51 2.69 -9.45
N GLU A 297 -8.46 2.06 -8.78
CA GLU A 297 -8.34 1.78 -7.35
C GLU A 297 -7.12 0.88 -7.08
N ASN A 298 -6.37 1.18 -6.02
CA ASN A 298 -5.12 0.49 -5.67
C ASN A 298 -4.01 0.52 -6.73
N CYS A 299 -4.06 1.47 -7.68
CA CYS A 299 -3.05 1.63 -8.72
C CYS A 299 -2.30 2.97 -8.60
N ASP A 300 -1.12 3.03 -9.22
CA ASP A 300 -0.45 4.30 -9.48
C ASP A 300 -1.29 5.17 -10.43
N ARG A 301 -0.91 6.45 -10.52
CA ARG A 301 -1.52 7.40 -11.44
C ARG A 301 -0.86 7.33 -12.82
N TYR A 302 -1.68 7.08 -13.84
CA TYR A 302 -1.26 6.92 -15.23
C TYR A 302 -1.66 8.12 -16.08
N LYS A 303 -0.68 8.80 -16.67
CA LYS A 303 -0.90 9.75 -17.76
C LYS A 303 -0.67 9.04 -19.07
N PHE A 304 -1.56 9.20 -20.04
CA PHE A 304 -1.45 8.52 -21.33
C PHE A 304 -1.79 9.43 -22.50
N ARG A 305 -1.38 9.01 -23.70
CA ARG A 305 -1.70 9.65 -24.97
C ARG A 305 -2.18 8.60 -25.98
N ILE A 306 -3.31 8.86 -26.61
CA ILE A 306 -3.87 8.09 -27.72
C ILE A 306 -3.66 8.90 -28.99
N GLU A 307 -3.13 8.27 -30.03
CA GLU A 307 -3.05 8.83 -31.38
C GLU A 307 -3.84 7.95 -32.35
N PHE A 308 -4.67 8.57 -33.17
CA PHE A 308 -5.48 7.89 -34.17
C PHE A 308 -5.42 8.62 -35.51
N ARG A 309 -5.31 7.83 -36.58
CA ARG A 309 -5.37 8.29 -37.96
C ARG A 309 -6.22 7.33 -38.77
N GLU A 310 -7.02 7.89 -39.67
CA GLU A 310 -7.90 7.13 -40.57
C GLU A 310 -7.11 6.01 -41.31
N GLY A 311 -7.74 4.84 -41.43
CA GLY A 311 -7.13 3.64 -42.02
C GLY A 311 -6.15 2.88 -41.12
N HIS A 312 -5.91 3.33 -39.88
CA HIS A 312 -5.03 2.67 -38.92
C HIS A 312 -5.70 2.45 -37.57
N ALA A 313 -5.24 1.46 -36.82
CA ALA A 313 -5.62 1.29 -35.43
C ALA A 313 -5.04 2.42 -34.55
N PRO A 314 -5.73 2.81 -33.46
CA PRO A 314 -5.20 3.77 -32.51
C PRO A 314 -3.98 3.19 -31.78
N VAL A 315 -2.99 4.05 -31.53
CA VAL A 315 -1.82 3.71 -30.72
C VAL A 315 -1.90 4.44 -29.38
N VAL A 316 -1.58 3.73 -28.30
CA VAL A 316 -1.68 4.24 -26.93
C VAL A 316 -0.29 4.23 -26.29
N PHE A 317 0.09 5.35 -25.68
CA PHE A 317 1.37 5.50 -24.99
C PHE A 317 1.14 5.89 -23.53
N ILE A 318 1.82 5.22 -22.61
CA ILE A 318 1.94 5.68 -21.22
C ILE A 318 3.03 6.76 -21.16
N LYS A 319 2.70 7.91 -20.59
CA LYS A 319 3.58 9.08 -20.43
C LYS A 319 4.07 9.23 -18.99
N SER A 320 3.31 8.72 -18.02
CA SER A 320 3.70 8.62 -16.62
C SER A 320 2.96 7.43 -16.02
N PRO A 321 3.61 6.54 -15.25
CA PRO A 321 5.06 6.48 -15.02
C PRO A 321 5.84 6.19 -16.32
N GLN A 322 7.16 6.35 -16.29
CA GLN A 322 8.02 5.93 -17.41
C GLN A 322 8.21 4.42 -17.33
N ILE A 323 7.81 3.71 -18.38
CA ILE A 323 7.85 2.24 -18.43
C ILE A 323 8.80 1.83 -19.55
N VAL A 324 9.79 1.00 -19.20
CA VAL A 324 10.70 0.41 -20.19
C VAL A 324 9.92 -0.66 -20.98
N PRO A 325 9.76 -0.52 -22.31
CA PRO A 325 8.92 -1.43 -23.07
C PRO A 325 9.47 -2.86 -23.08
N LYS A 326 8.58 -3.82 -22.88
CA LYS A 326 8.88 -5.26 -22.78
C LYS A 326 7.73 -6.07 -23.39
N PRO A 327 8.02 -7.13 -24.19
CA PRO A 327 6.99 -8.04 -24.70
C PRO A 327 6.16 -8.69 -23.59
N GLU A 328 6.78 -9.01 -22.44
CA GLU A 328 6.16 -9.69 -21.29
C GLU A 328 5.10 -8.85 -20.57
N ILE A 329 5.06 -7.54 -20.84
CA ILE A 329 4.03 -6.63 -20.35
C ILE A 329 3.19 -6.08 -21.51
N HIS A 330 3.25 -6.73 -22.68
CA HIS A 330 2.55 -6.32 -23.89
C HIS A 330 2.76 -4.85 -24.26
N MET A 331 4.03 -4.43 -24.28
CA MET A 331 4.45 -3.18 -24.89
C MET A 331 5.33 -3.44 -26.10
N TYR A 332 5.06 -2.70 -27.18
CA TYR A 332 5.92 -2.71 -28.35
C TYR A 332 7.22 -1.93 -28.08
N ARG A 333 8.28 -2.24 -28.84
CA ARG A 333 9.61 -1.62 -28.69
C ARG A 333 9.56 -0.09 -28.80
N GLU A 334 8.59 0.43 -29.53
CA GLU A 334 8.38 1.85 -29.79
C GLU A 334 7.60 2.55 -28.66
N GLY A 335 7.27 1.82 -27.59
CA GLY A 335 6.71 2.34 -26.34
C GLY A 335 5.19 2.49 -26.32
N CYS A 336 4.49 2.01 -27.35
CA CYS A 336 3.04 1.91 -27.35
C CYS A 336 2.54 0.56 -26.82
N LEU A 337 1.33 0.56 -26.28
CA LEU A 337 0.66 -0.63 -25.74
C LEU A 337 0.21 -1.57 -26.86
N CYS A 338 0.32 -2.87 -26.60
CA CYS A 338 -0.16 -3.94 -27.46
C CYS A 338 -1.52 -4.44 -26.97
N LEU A 339 -2.57 -3.67 -27.24
CA LEU A 339 -3.89 -3.83 -26.62
C LEU A 339 -4.79 -4.93 -27.19
N TYR A 340 -4.44 -5.57 -28.30
CA TYR A 340 -5.21 -6.67 -28.90
C TYR A 340 -4.36 -7.43 -29.92
N ASP A 341 -4.78 -8.63 -30.32
CA ASP A 341 -4.19 -9.41 -31.40
C ASP A 341 -4.75 -9.01 -32.79
N PRO A 342 -3.91 -8.45 -33.68
CA PRO A 342 -4.31 -8.16 -35.06
C PRO A 342 -4.72 -9.40 -35.87
N GLY A 343 -4.33 -10.61 -35.48
CA GLY A 343 -4.76 -11.87 -36.08
C GLY A 343 -6.24 -12.14 -35.84
N GLU A 344 -6.70 -11.93 -34.62
CA GLU A 344 -8.09 -12.15 -34.19
C GLU A 344 -9.01 -10.96 -34.48
N PHE A 345 -8.48 -9.73 -34.42
CA PHE A 345 -9.27 -8.52 -34.60
C PHE A 345 -8.64 -7.56 -35.62
N LYS A 346 -9.43 -7.19 -36.64
CA LYS A 346 -9.04 -6.16 -37.61
C LYS A 346 -9.77 -4.85 -37.32
N TRP A 347 -9.00 -3.79 -37.05
CA TRP A 347 -9.54 -2.45 -36.89
C TRP A 347 -10.23 -1.98 -38.17
N ARG A 348 -11.44 -1.42 -38.03
CA ARG A 348 -12.23 -0.85 -39.14
C ARG A 348 -12.61 0.59 -38.82
N ASP A 349 -13.03 1.34 -39.84
CA ASP A 349 -13.50 2.72 -39.64
C ASP A 349 -14.76 2.80 -38.76
N THR A 350 -15.50 1.71 -38.61
CA THR A 350 -16.65 1.60 -37.70
C THR A 350 -16.26 1.24 -36.26
N THR A 351 -15.01 0.84 -36.00
CA THR A 351 -14.52 0.50 -34.67
C THR A 351 -14.31 1.77 -33.85
N GLN A 352 -14.91 1.85 -32.66
CA GLN A 352 -14.84 3.04 -31.81
C GLN A 352 -13.72 2.94 -30.77
N ILE A 353 -12.84 3.94 -30.71
CA ILE A 353 -11.77 4.03 -29.69
C ILE A 353 -12.38 4.01 -28.29
N ALA A 354 -13.50 4.70 -28.10
CA ALA A 354 -14.20 4.76 -26.82
C ALA A 354 -14.67 3.38 -26.33
N GLN A 355 -15.11 2.49 -27.24
CA GLN A 355 -15.68 1.18 -26.88
C GLN A 355 -14.64 0.06 -26.77
N TYR A 356 -13.51 0.19 -27.46
CA TYR A 356 -12.49 -0.87 -27.55
C TYR A 356 -11.21 -0.45 -26.82
N THR A 357 -10.56 0.62 -27.31
CA THR A 357 -9.23 1.02 -26.84
C THR A 357 -9.20 1.48 -25.38
N ILE A 358 -10.22 2.23 -24.92
CA ILE A 358 -10.23 2.71 -23.53
C ILE A 358 -10.38 1.55 -22.53
N PRO A 359 -11.38 0.66 -22.64
CA PRO A 359 -11.45 -0.51 -21.78
C PRO A 359 -10.19 -1.38 -21.82
N TRP A 360 -9.65 -1.68 -23.00
CA TRP A 360 -8.42 -2.49 -23.13
C TRP A 360 -7.20 -1.82 -22.48
N MET A 361 -7.08 -0.50 -22.58
CA MET A 361 -6.01 0.25 -21.92
C MET A 361 -6.18 0.20 -20.39
N VAL A 362 -7.39 0.34 -19.86
CA VAL A 362 -7.65 0.24 -18.41
C VAL A 362 -7.33 -1.17 -17.92
N GLU A 363 -7.75 -2.19 -18.67
CA GLU A 363 -7.44 -3.59 -18.41
C GLU A 363 -5.93 -3.84 -18.41
N TRP A 364 -5.20 -3.30 -19.39
CA TRP A 364 -3.74 -3.35 -19.43
C TRP A 364 -3.09 -2.73 -18.19
N ILE A 365 -3.57 -1.57 -17.73
CA ILE A 365 -3.03 -0.90 -16.53
C ILE A 365 -3.19 -1.81 -15.30
N LEU A 366 -4.35 -2.45 -15.13
CA LEU A 366 -4.60 -3.35 -14.00
C LEU A 366 -3.71 -4.59 -14.03
N TYR A 367 -3.56 -5.22 -15.20
CA TYR A 367 -2.68 -6.37 -15.36
C TYR A 367 -1.20 -6.01 -15.23
N TYR A 368 -0.80 -4.81 -15.64
CA TYR A 368 0.54 -4.31 -15.42
C TYR A 368 0.83 -4.04 -13.93
N GLU A 369 -0.13 -3.47 -13.19
CA GLU A 369 -0.03 -3.31 -11.73
C GLU A 369 0.05 -4.66 -11.02
N LEU A 370 -0.75 -5.63 -11.47
CA LEU A 370 -0.66 -7.00 -10.97
C LEU A 370 0.69 -7.64 -11.28
N TRP A 371 1.21 -7.47 -12.50
CA TRP A 371 2.53 -7.96 -12.91
C TRP A 371 3.66 -7.35 -12.07
N LYS A 372 3.57 -6.07 -11.67
CA LYS A 372 4.55 -5.46 -10.73
C LYS A 372 4.59 -6.19 -9.38
N LEU A 373 3.49 -6.79 -8.94
CA LEU A 373 3.40 -7.51 -7.67
C LEU A 373 3.78 -9.00 -7.81
N THR A 374 3.36 -9.65 -8.88
CA THR A 374 3.48 -11.12 -9.04
C THR A 374 4.64 -11.55 -9.92
N GLY A 375 5.14 -10.66 -10.79
CA GLY A 375 6.10 -10.97 -11.84
C GLY A 375 5.54 -11.78 -13.02
N LYS A 376 4.23 -12.07 -13.03
CA LYS A 376 3.55 -12.88 -14.06
C LYS A 376 2.40 -12.09 -14.69
N TRP A 377 2.31 -12.15 -16.01
CA TRP A 377 1.17 -11.59 -16.74
C TRP A 377 -0.02 -12.54 -16.58
N GLU A 378 -1.13 -12.02 -16.07
CA GLU A 378 -2.36 -12.78 -15.81
C GLU A 378 -3.52 -12.31 -16.72
N GLY A 379 -3.23 -11.43 -17.67
CA GLY A 379 -4.20 -10.98 -18.67
C GLY A 379 -4.36 -11.99 -19.80
N PRO A 380 -5.49 -11.98 -20.51
CA PRO A 380 -5.69 -12.85 -21.67
C PRO A 380 -4.66 -12.50 -22.75
N GLU A 381 -3.74 -13.42 -23.03
CA GLU A 381 -2.68 -13.21 -24.03
C GLU A 381 -2.79 -14.21 -25.18
N HIS A 382 -2.29 -13.81 -26.35
CA HIS A 382 -2.23 -14.69 -27.51
C HIS A 382 -1.25 -15.83 -27.26
N VAL A 383 -1.65 -17.06 -27.60
CA VAL A 383 -0.76 -18.23 -27.48
C VAL A 383 0.30 -18.16 -28.57
N HIS A 384 1.55 -17.94 -28.18
CA HIS A 384 2.70 -17.79 -29.07
C HIS A 384 3.24 -19.10 -29.64
#